data_AF-A0A6I9MER4-F1
#
_entry.id   AF-A0A6I9MER4-F1
#
_cell.length_a   1.000
_cell.length_b   1.000
_cell.length_c   1.000
_cell.angle_alpha   90.00
_cell.angle_beta   90.00
_cell.angle_gamma   90.00
#
_symmetry.space_group_name_H-M   'P 1'
#
loop_
_entity.id
_entity.type
_entity.pdbx_description
1 polymer ?
#
loop_
_entity_poly.entity_id
_entity_poly.type
_entity_poly.pdbx_seq_one_letter_code
_entity_poly.pdbx_strand_id
1 'polypeptide(L)'
;YICVYKSTCCCILQIEDFKELDKVSRNVKSIAIIGGGFLGSELACALGRRSSEFDLEVIQMYPEKGNMGKVLPEYLSNWTTEKVKSEGVKIISEALVKSVVSKDDKLEIQLKDGRLVKTDHIVAAVGLEPNVDLAKSAGLEVDSDFGGFRVNAELQARSNIWVAGDAACFYDIRLGRRRVEHHDHAVVSGRLAGENMTGANKPYWHQSMFW
;
A
#
# COMPACT_ATOMS: atom_id res chain seq x y z
N TYR A 1 -10.35 -3.61 -8.01
CA TYR A 1 -10.65 -2.26 -8.54
C TYR A 1 -11.73 -1.61 -7.70
N ILE A 2 -11.35 -1.00 -6.58
CA ILE A 2 -12.22 -0.11 -5.80
C ILE A 2 -11.80 1.30 -6.23
N CYS A 3 -12.29 1.76 -7.37
CA CYS A 3 -12.09 3.12 -7.83
C CYS A 3 -13.44 3.59 -8.37
N VAL A 4 -14.35 3.84 -7.44
CA VAL A 4 -15.64 4.45 -7.71
C VAL A 4 -15.66 5.68 -6.83
N TYR A 5 -15.57 6.86 -7.46
CA TYR A 5 -15.60 8.21 -6.86
C TYR A 5 -14.34 8.66 -6.10
N LYS A 6 -13.48 9.45 -6.76
CA LYS A 6 -12.29 10.09 -6.15
C LYS A 6 -12.63 10.99 -4.95
N SER A 7 -13.85 11.53 -4.86
CA SER A 7 -14.26 12.41 -3.76
C SER A 7 -14.64 11.68 -2.48
N THR A 8 -14.98 10.39 -2.56
CA THR A 8 -15.42 9.58 -1.41
C THR A 8 -14.57 8.33 -1.19
N CYS A 9 -13.66 8.01 -2.12
CA CYS A 9 -12.68 6.94 -2.01
C CYS A 9 -11.29 7.45 -2.43
N CYS A 10 -10.28 7.28 -1.57
CA CYS A 10 -8.90 7.68 -1.87
C CYS A 10 -7.88 6.56 -1.61
N CYS A 11 -6.73 6.66 -2.29
CA CYS A 11 -5.52 5.89 -2.00
C CYS A 11 -4.46 6.89 -1.52
N ILE A 12 -3.77 6.61 -0.42
CA ILE A 12 -2.75 7.53 0.13
C ILE A 12 -1.40 7.21 -0.48
N LEU A 13 -0.92 8.05 -1.39
CA LEU A 13 0.40 7.91 -2.03
C LEU A 13 1.20 9.21 -2.04
N GLN A 14 0.52 10.35 -2.18
CA GLN A 14 1.13 11.66 -2.32
C GLN A 14 0.76 12.59 -1.15
N ILE A 15 1.45 13.72 -1.06
CA ILE A 15 1.20 14.75 -0.04
C ILE A 15 -0.23 15.31 -0.19
N GLU A 16 -0.74 15.38 -1.40
CA GLU A 16 -2.08 15.85 -1.72
C GLU A 16 -3.14 14.94 -1.11
N ASP A 17 -2.95 13.61 -1.18
CA ASP A 17 -3.86 12.63 -0.59
C ASP A 17 -3.91 12.78 0.93
N PHE A 18 -2.75 13.00 1.57
CA PHE A 18 -2.69 13.28 3.00
C PHE A 18 -3.45 14.55 3.38
N LYS A 19 -3.25 15.65 2.63
CA LYS A 19 -3.96 16.91 2.88
C LYS A 19 -5.46 16.76 2.70
N GLU A 20 -5.89 15.97 1.72
CA GLU A 20 -7.30 15.67 1.48
C GLU A 20 -7.88 14.84 2.61
N LEU A 21 -7.22 13.74 3.01
CA LEU A 21 -7.67 12.89 4.10
C LEU A 21 -7.71 13.64 5.45
N ASP A 22 -6.72 14.49 5.74
CA ASP A 22 -6.74 15.31 6.95
C ASP A 22 -7.95 16.26 6.97
N LYS A 23 -8.32 16.86 5.83
CA LYS A 23 -9.55 17.66 5.72
C LYS A 23 -10.79 16.80 5.91
N VAL A 24 -10.86 15.65 5.25
CA VAL A 24 -12.01 14.72 5.36
C VAL A 24 -12.21 14.30 6.81
N SER A 25 -11.13 13.91 7.52
CA SER A 25 -11.17 13.44 8.90
C SER A 25 -11.77 14.43 9.90
N ARG A 26 -11.77 15.72 9.59
CA ARG A 26 -12.36 16.78 10.43
C ARG A 26 -13.82 17.09 10.11
N ASN A 27 -14.29 16.67 8.94
CA ASN A 27 -15.59 17.07 8.38
C ASN A 27 -16.60 15.92 8.26
N VAL A 28 -16.14 14.67 8.29
CA VAL A 28 -17.00 13.48 8.19
C VAL A 28 -17.14 12.77 9.54
N LYS A 29 -18.14 11.89 9.65
CA LYS A 29 -18.44 11.13 10.86
C LYS A 29 -17.90 9.72 10.84
N SER A 30 -17.54 9.19 9.67
CA SER A 30 -17.02 7.83 9.56
C SER A 30 -16.06 7.67 8.37
N ILE A 31 -14.95 6.98 8.60
CA ILE A 31 -13.97 6.60 7.58
C ILE A 31 -13.71 5.09 7.66
N ALA A 32 -13.84 4.40 6.53
CA ALA A 32 -13.49 2.99 6.40
C ALA A 32 -12.17 2.80 5.66
N ILE A 33 -11.23 2.10 6.27
CA ILE A 33 -9.95 1.71 5.69
C ILE A 33 -10.08 0.27 5.20
N ILE A 34 -9.85 0.04 3.92
CA ILE A 34 -9.82 -1.29 3.30
C ILE A 34 -8.36 -1.68 3.12
N GLY A 35 -7.91 -2.64 3.93
CA GLY A 35 -6.54 -3.14 3.91
C GLY A 35 -5.94 -3.30 5.31
N GLY A 36 -5.41 -4.49 5.57
CA GLY A 36 -4.76 -4.84 6.84
C GLY A 36 -3.22 -4.77 6.78
N GLY A 37 -2.63 -4.19 5.73
CA GLY A 37 -1.18 -4.04 5.62
C GLY A 37 -0.59 -3.00 6.58
N PHE A 38 0.72 -2.76 6.50
CA PHE A 38 1.41 -1.76 7.32
C PHE A 38 0.78 -0.36 7.17
N LEU A 39 0.72 0.16 5.94
CA LEU A 39 0.13 1.48 5.65
C LEU A 39 -1.32 1.60 6.15
N GLY A 40 -2.16 0.58 5.90
CA GLY A 40 -3.55 0.58 6.35
C GLY A 40 -3.66 0.64 7.88
N SER A 41 -2.78 -0.06 8.59
CA SER A 41 -2.75 -0.10 10.05
C SER A 41 -2.18 1.17 10.67
N GLU A 42 -1.18 1.79 10.05
CA GLU A 42 -0.66 3.10 10.43
C GLU A 42 -1.74 4.18 10.30
N LEU A 43 -2.44 4.22 9.17
CA LEU A 43 -3.55 5.14 8.94
C LEU A 43 -4.69 4.89 9.93
N ALA A 44 -4.99 3.62 10.25
CA ALA A 44 -5.98 3.26 11.25
C ALA A 44 -5.61 3.83 12.62
N CYS A 45 -4.37 3.64 13.07
CA CYS A 45 -3.90 4.21 14.34
C CYS A 45 -3.92 5.74 14.32
N ALA A 46 -3.46 6.36 13.23
CA ALA A 46 -3.38 7.82 13.11
C ALA A 46 -4.76 8.48 13.15
N LEU A 47 -5.74 7.93 12.41
CA LEU A 47 -7.13 8.39 12.44
C LEU A 47 -7.81 8.03 13.76
N GLY A 48 -7.55 6.83 14.30
CA GLY A 48 -8.09 6.36 15.58
C GLY A 48 -7.73 7.31 16.74
N ARG A 49 -6.48 7.77 16.82
CA ARG A 49 -6.07 8.78 17.82
C ARG A 49 -6.85 10.09 17.76
N ARG A 50 -7.38 10.42 16.58
CA ARG A 50 -8.14 11.65 16.32
C ARG A 50 -9.65 11.41 16.39
N SER A 51 -10.09 10.15 16.56
CA SER A 51 -11.50 9.77 16.62
C SER A 51 -12.26 10.50 17.73
N SER A 52 -11.63 10.64 18.90
CA SER A 52 -12.19 11.30 20.07
C SER A 52 -12.26 12.83 19.92
N GLU A 53 -11.33 13.44 19.18
CA GLU A 53 -11.28 14.88 18.97
C GLU A 53 -12.39 15.36 18.01
N PHE A 54 -12.71 14.56 17.00
CA PHE A 54 -13.63 14.95 15.92
C PHE A 54 -14.95 14.15 15.91
N ASP A 55 -15.18 13.27 16.88
CA ASP A 55 -16.34 12.36 16.90
C ASP A 55 -16.44 11.56 15.58
N LEU A 56 -15.32 10.91 15.24
CA LEU A 56 -15.10 10.18 13.98
C LEU A 56 -15.04 8.67 14.25
N GLU A 57 -15.94 7.89 13.64
CA GLU A 57 -15.83 6.42 13.63
C GLU A 57 -14.78 5.99 12.60
N VAL A 58 -13.72 5.31 13.06
CA VAL A 58 -12.72 4.70 12.18
C VAL A 58 -12.96 3.20 12.12
N ILE A 59 -13.18 2.70 10.91
CA ILE A 59 -13.39 1.27 10.65
C ILE A 59 -12.20 0.78 9.83
N GLN A 60 -11.56 -0.30 10.21
CA GLN A 60 -10.57 -0.97 9.35
C GLN A 60 -11.05 -2.38 9.05
N MET A 61 -11.02 -2.76 7.77
CA MET A 61 -11.49 -4.06 7.31
C MET A 61 -10.53 -4.71 6.31
N TYR A 62 -10.42 -6.03 6.38
CA TYR A 62 -9.51 -6.82 5.55
C TYR A 62 -9.89 -8.32 5.58
N PRO A 63 -9.52 -9.10 4.55
CA PRO A 63 -9.88 -10.52 4.46
C PRO A 63 -9.05 -11.43 5.39
N GLU A 64 -7.91 -10.98 5.88
CA GLU A 64 -7.07 -11.73 6.82
C GLU A 64 -7.70 -11.81 8.23
N LYS A 65 -7.22 -12.74 9.06
CA LYS A 65 -7.67 -12.89 10.46
C LYS A 65 -7.26 -11.71 11.36
N GLY A 66 -6.17 -11.04 11.03
CA GLY A 66 -5.62 -9.92 11.79
C GLY A 66 -4.73 -9.01 10.94
N ASN A 67 -4.36 -7.86 11.50
CA ASN A 67 -3.45 -6.90 10.89
C ASN A 67 -2.11 -7.58 10.51
N MET A 68 -1.61 -7.23 9.33
CA MET A 68 -0.41 -7.76 8.67
C MET A 68 -0.39 -9.29 8.59
N GLY A 69 -1.54 -9.96 8.50
CA GLY A 69 -1.64 -11.42 8.51
C GLY A 69 -0.98 -12.17 7.34
N LYS A 70 -0.55 -11.45 6.28
CA LYS A 70 0.29 -12.00 5.20
C LYS A 70 1.79 -12.02 5.51
N VAL A 71 2.22 -11.26 6.53
CA VAL A 71 3.63 -11.04 6.86
C VAL A 71 3.96 -11.55 8.26
N LEU A 72 3.07 -11.31 9.23
CA LEU A 72 3.29 -11.64 10.63
C LEU A 72 2.68 -13.02 10.98
N PRO A 73 3.30 -13.77 11.90
CA PRO A 73 2.68 -14.96 12.46
C PRO A 73 1.41 -14.60 13.25
N GLU A 74 0.50 -15.56 13.39
CA GLU A 74 -0.85 -15.36 13.96
C GLU A 74 -0.82 -14.67 15.33
N TYR A 75 0.07 -15.07 16.23
CA TYR A 75 0.21 -14.44 17.56
C TYR A 75 0.47 -12.93 17.47
N LEU A 76 1.42 -12.51 16.62
CA LEU A 76 1.80 -11.11 16.49
C LEU A 76 0.77 -10.32 15.67
N SER A 77 0.14 -10.96 14.67
CA SER A 77 -0.97 -10.40 13.93
C SER A 77 -2.17 -10.08 14.84
N ASN A 78 -2.52 -11.01 15.73
CA ASN A 78 -3.58 -10.83 16.72
C ASN A 78 -3.22 -9.73 17.72
N TRP A 79 -1.99 -9.75 18.26
CA TRP A 79 -1.52 -8.69 19.16
C TRP A 79 -1.59 -7.31 18.52
N THR A 80 -1.16 -7.20 17.26
CA THR A 80 -1.24 -5.94 16.51
C THR A 80 -2.69 -5.50 16.31
N THR A 81 -3.58 -6.44 16.00
CA THR A 81 -5.02 -6.16 15.86
C THR A 81 -5.61 -5.60 17.16
N GLU A 82 -5.29 -6.19 18.31
CA GLU A 82 -5.71 -5.66 19.60
C GLU A 82 -5.10 -4.29 19.90
N LYS A 83 -3.85 -4.07 19.49
CA LYS A 83 -3.22 -2.74 19.61
C LYS A 83 -3.96 -1.69 18.77
N VAL A 84 -4.35 -1.99 17.54
CA VAL A 84 -5.12 -1.07 16.67
C VAL A 84 -6.50 -0.80 17.29
N LYS A 85 -7.20 -1.82 17.80
CA LYS A 85 -8.47 -1.64 18.52
C LYS A 85 -8.33 -0.70 19.73
N SER A 86 -7.22 -0.80 20.46
CA SER A 86 -6.95 0.06 21.63
C SER A 86 -6.84 1.55 21.28
N GLU A 87 -6.59 1.89 20.01
CA GLU A 87 -6.56 3.28 19.51
C GLU A 87 -7.97 3.80 19.12
N GLY A 88 -9.04 3.04 19.40
CA GLY A 88 -10.43 3.43 19.10
C GLY A 88 -10.94 2.99 17.73
N VAL A 89 -10.21 2.13 17.03
CA VAL A 89 -10.57 1.64 15.69
C VAL A 89 -11.47 0.41 15.79
N LYS A 90 -12.56 0.41 15.01
CA LYS A 90 -13.43 -0.75 14.83
C LYS A 90 -12.85 -1.68 13.76
N ILE A 91 -12.42 -2.86 14.17
CA ILE A 91 -11.86 -3.86 13.26
C ILE A 91 -12.93 -4.82 12.74
N ILE A 92 -12.94 -5.04 11.43
CA ILE A 92 -13.74 -6.06 10.77
C ILE A 92 -12.80 -6.99 10.00
N SER A 93 -12.31 -8.03 10.68
CA SER A 93 -11.50 -9.08 10.07
C SER A 93 -12.35 -10.03 9.22
N GLU A 94 -11.67 -10.85 8.41
CA GLU A 94 -12.29 -11.82 7.51
C GLU A 94 -13.37 -11.18 6.61
N ALA A 95 -13.16 -9.90 6.28
CA ALA A 95 -14.06 -9.06 5.52
C ALA A 95 -13.63 -9.01 4.06
N LEU A 96 -14.23 -9.87 3.24
CA LEU A 96 -14.04 -9.80 1.79
C LEU A 96 -15.07 -8.85 1.17
N VAL A 97 -14.61 -7.70 0.68
CA VAL A 97 -15.44 -6.70 0.00
C VAL A 97 -15.97 -7.27 -1.33
N LYS A 98 -17.28 -7.27 -1.49
CA LYS A 98 -17.98 -7.71 -2.71
C LYS A 98 -18.27 -6.54 -3.65
N SER A 99 -18.78 -5.45 -3.11
CA SER A 99 -19.11 -4.24 -3.88
C SER A 99 -19.19 -3.02 -2.97
N VAL A 100 -18.95 -1.85 -3.54
CA VAL A 100 -19.16 -0.55 -2.89
C VAL A 100 -20.15 0.23 -3.73
N VAL A 101 -21.20 0.76 -3.09
CA VAL A 101 -22.21 1.60 -3.75
C VAL A 101 -22.40 2.90 -2.98
N SER A 102 -22.66 3.99 -3.69
CA SER A 102 -23.03 5.27 -3.08
C SER A 102 -24.54 5.34 -2.99
N LYS A 103 -25.08 5.56 -1.80
CA LYS A 103 -26.53 5.64 -1.53
C LYS A 103 -26.81 6.62 -0.41
N ASP A 104 -27.76 7.54 -0.63
CA ASP A 104 -28.19 8.54 0.37
C ASP A 104 -27.02 9.32 1.00
N ASP A 105 -26.09 9.79 0.15
CA ASP A 105 -24.87 10.51 0.53
C ASP A 105 -23.89 9.74 1.44
N LYS A 106 -24.06 8.41 1.55
CA LYS A 106 -23.11 7.50 2.21
C LYS A 106 -22.59 6.44 1.26
N LEU A 107 -21.44 5.88 1.60
CA LEU A 107 -20.89 4.69 0.97
C LEU A 107 -21.34 3.45 1.72
N GLU A 108 -21.88 2.49 0.99
CA GLU A 108 -22.29 1.18 1.47
C GLU A 108 -21.35 0.11 0.92
N ILE A 109 -20.57 -0.51 1.81
CA ILE A 109 -19.65 -1.60 1.52
C ILE A 109 -20.35 -2.92 1.81
N GLN A 110 -20.68 -3.66 0.77
CA GLN A 110 -21.26 -4.99 0.89
C GLN A 110 -20.13 -6.03 1.00
N LEU A 111 -20.14 -6.81 2.07
CA LEU A 111 -19.21 -7.94 2.26
C LEU A 111 -19.81 -9.23 1.68
N LYS A 112 -18.93 -10.17 1.32
CA LYS A 112 -19.32 -11.46 0.72
C LYS A 112 -20.15 -12.34 1.67
N ASP A 113 -19.94 -12.19 2.97
CA ASP A 113 -20.70 -12.88 4.02
C ASP A 113 -22.08 -12.26 4.33
N GLY A 114 -22.46 -11.20 3.61
CA GLY A 114 -23.74 -10.52 3.76
C GLY A 114 -23.73 -9.32 4.70
N ARG A 115 -22.67 -9.09 5.47
CA ARG A 115 -22.54 -7.87 6.29
C ARG A 115 -22.51 -6.62 5.41
N LEU A 116 -23.13 -5.55 5.90
CA LEU A 116 -23.16 -4.24 5.25
C LEU A 116 -22.51 -3.20 6.17
N VAL A 117 -21.51 -2.48 5.66
CA VAL A 117 -20.83 -1.41 6.40
C VAL A 117 -21.14 -0.08 5.72
N LYS A 118 -21.67 0.89 6.48
CA LYS A 118 -21.91 2.25 5.98
C LYS A 118 -20.79 3.17 6.46
N THR A 119 -20.30 4.04 5.58
CA THR A 119 -19.28 5.02 5.90
C THR A 119 -19.42 6.27 5.05
N ASP A 120 -18.81 7.38 5.44
CA ASP A 120 -18.84 8.62 4.67
C ASP A 120 -17.66 8.68 3.67
N HIS A 121 -16.54 8.02 4.00
CA HIS A 121 -15.36 7.99 3.15
C HIS A 121 -14.60 6.66 3.25
N ILE A 122 -13.95 6.25 2.16
CA ILE A 122 -13.14 5.03 2.08
C ILE A 122 -11.68 5.37 1.80
N VAL A 123 -10.76 4.73 2.52
CA VAL A 123 -9.33 4.73 2.21
C VAL A 123 -8.92 3.33 1.80
N ALA A 124 -8.42 3.16 0.57
CA ALA A 124 -7.91 1.88 0.09
C ALA A 124 -6.38 1.80 0.28
N ALA A 125 -5.93 0.84 1.09
CA ALA A 125 -4.53 0.55 1.37
C ALA A 125 -4.20 -0.92 1.07
N VAL A 126 -4.39 -1.31 -0.20
CA VAL A 126 -4.34 -2.72 -0.67
C VAL A 126 -3.08 -3.07 -1.48
N GLY A 127 -2.05 -2.22 -1.45
CA GLY A 127 -0.81 -2.37 -2.21
C GLY A 127 -0.75 -1.50 -3.46
N LEU A 128 0.39 -1.53 -4.15
CA LEU A 128 0.67 -0.74 -5.34
C LEU A 128 1.00 -1.63 -6.55
N GLU A 129 0.55 -1.21 -7.73
CA GLU A 129 1.02 -1.73 -9.00
C GLU A 129 2.18 -0.84 -9.52
N PRO A 130 3.32 -1.42 -9.93
CA PRO A 130 4.43 -0.63 -10.44
C PRO A 130 4.04 0.11 -11.73
N ASN A 131 4.39 1.39 -11.82
CA ASN A 131 4.15 2.17 -13.02
C ASN A 131 5.12 1.75 -14.14
N VAL A 132 4.61 0.96 -15.09
CA VAL A 132 5.36 0.42 -16.22
C VAL A 132 4.83 0.92 -17.57
N ASP A 133 4.11 2.04 -17.60
CA ASP A 133 3.49 2.58 -18.81
C ASP A 133 4.51 2.84 -19.94
N LEU A 134 5.72 3.24 -19.57
CA LEU A 134 6.83 3.46 -20.50
C LEU A 134 7.32 2.18 -21.18
N ALA A 135 7.10 1.01 -20.58
CA ALA A 135 7.67 -0.26 -21.06
C ALA A 135 7.28 -0.57 -22.50
N LYS A 136 5.99 -0.39 -22.84
CA LYS A 136 5.48 -0.69 -24.18
C LYS A 136 6.11 0.23 -25.23
N SER A 137 6.20 1.52 -24.93
CA SER A 137 6.75 2.52 -25.87
C SER A 137 8.26 2.40 -26.04
N ALA A 138 8.98 2.04 -24.98
CA ALA A 138 10.43 1.92 -24.97
C ALA A 138 10.92 0.49 -25.28
N GLY A 139 10.01 -0.46 -25.50
CA GLY A 139 10.33 -1.87 -25.72
C GLY A 139 11.08 -2.52 -24.55
N LEU A 140 10.83 -2.08 -23.31
CA LEU A 140 11.45 -2.61 -22.10
C LEU A 140 10.67 -3.82 -21.58
N GLU A 141 11.40 -4.76 -20.98
CA GLU A 141 10.82 -5.98 -20.43
C GLU A 141 10.23 -5.72 -19.04
N VAL A 142 9.00 -6.20 -18.82
CA VAL A 142 8.31 -6.17 -17.53
C VAL A 142 8.12 -7.60 -17.05
N ASP A 143 8.36 -7.83 -15.76
CA ASP A 143 8.16 -9.14 -15.17
C ASP A 143 6.67 -9.44 -15.00
N SER A 144 6.18 -10.56 -15.54
CA SER A 144 4.76 -10.91 -15.50
C SER A 144 4.28 -11.36 -14.12
N ASP A 145 5.20 -11.88 -13.29
CA ASP A 145 4.85 -12.55 -12.05
C ASP A 145 4.94 -11.58 -10.86
N PHE A 146 5.99 -10.75 -10.83
CA PHE A 146 6.24 -9.78 -9.75
C PHE A 146 5.94 -8.33 -10.12
N GLY A 147 5.72 -8.04 -11.40
CA GLY A 147 5.59 -6.68 -11.93
C GLY A 147 6.92 -5.91 -11.94
N GLY A 148 6.94 -4.76 -12.62
CA GLY A 148 8.10 -3.87 -12.69
C GLY A 148 9.08 -4.22 -13.81
N PHE A 149 9.98 -3.29 -14.11
CA PHE A 149 10.97 -3.44 -15.17
C PHE A 149 12.04 -4.46 -14.77
N ARG A 150 12.30 -5.45 -15.62
CA ARG A 150 13.40 -6.40 -15.36
C ARG A 150 14.73 -5.71 -15.59
N VAL A 151 15.59 -5.81 -14.58
CA VAL A 151 16.96 -5.26 -14.64
C VAL A 151 18.02 -6.34 -14.45
N ASN A 152 19.23 -6.12 -14.94
CA ASN A 152 20.37 -7.00 -14.64
C ASN A 152 20.91 -6.74 -13.20
N ALA A 153 22.03 -7.39 -12.85
CA ALA A 153 22.66 -7.24 -11.54
C ALA A 153 23.12 -5.80 -11.24
N GLU A 154 23.38 -4.99 -12.27
CA GLU A 154 23.82 -3.58 -12.16
C GLU A 154 22.66 -2.59 -12.26
N LEU A 155 21.41 -3.08 -12.16
CA LEU A 155 20.18 -2.31 -12.27
C LEU A 155 19.88 -1.75 -13.66
N GLN A 156 20.51 -2.29 -14.72
CA GLN A 156 20.27 -1.87 -16.10
C GLN A 156 19.09 -2.61 -16.72
N ALA A 157 18.19 -1.86 -17.36
CA ALA A 157 17.20 -2.38 -18.31
C ALA A 157 17.75 -2.38 -19.75
N ARG A 158 18.66 -1.45 -20.08
CA ARG A 158 19.44 -1.37 -21.33
C ARG A 158 20.83 -0.82 -21.03
N SER A 159 21.72 -0.80 -22.03
CA SER A 159 23.10 -0.31 -21.87
C SER A 159 23.21 1.11 -21.30
N ASN A 160 22.20 1.95 -21.49
CA ASN A 160 22.13 3.32 -20.99
C ASN A 160 20.84 3.65 -20.22
N ILE A 161 20.08 2.64 -19.77
CA ILE A 161 18.83 2.83 -19.02
C ILE A 161 18.90 1.98 -17.74
N TRP A 162 18.71 2.62 -16.60
CA TRP A 162 18.65 1.99 -15.28
C TRP A 162 17.26 2.16 -14.66
N VAL A 163 16.89 1.23 -13.78
CA VAL A 163 15.65 1.31 -12.99
C VAL A 163 15.97 1.03 -11.53
N ALA A 164 15.41 1.84 -10.63
CA ALA A 164 15.61 1.76 -9.19
C ALA A 164 14.26 1.92 -8.45
N GLY A 165 14.24 1.58 -7.15
CA GLY A 165 13.06 1.68 -6.30
C GLY A 165 11.91 0.75 -6.73
N ASP A 166 10.69 1.16 -6.41
CA ASP A 166 9.48 0.32 -6.54
C ASP A 166 9.20 -0.16 -7.96
N ALA A 167 9.71 0.53 -8.98
CA ALA A 167 9.55 0.14 -10.38
C ALA A 167 10.51 -0.98 -10.83
N ALA A 168 11.56 -1.29 -10.06
CA ALA A 168 12.58 -2.26 -10.43
C ALA A 168 12.22 -3.68 -9.98
N CYS A 169 12.13 -4.60 -10.94
CA CYS A 169 12.20 -6.03 -10.68
C CYS A 169 13.67 -6.48 -10.77
N PHE A 170 14.37 -6.44 -9.63
CA PHE A 170 15.79 -6.78 -9.53
C PHE A 170 16.00 -8.25 -9.18
N TYR A 171 17.26 -8.69 -9.28
CA TYR A 171 17.65 -10.04 -8.86
C TYR A 171 18.26 -9.97 -7.45
N ASP A 172 17.48 -10.39 -6.45
CA ASP A 172 17.93 -10.51 -5.07
C ASP A 172 18.91 -11.67 -4.92
N ILE A 173 20.01 -11.42 -4.23
CA ILE A 173 21.11 -12.37 -4.05
C ILE A 173 20.69 -13.67 -3.34
N ARG A 174 19.59 -13.66 -2.59
CA ARG A 174 19.04 -14.84 -1.89
C ARG A 174 17.74 -15.34 -2.49
N LEU A 175 16.88 -14.44 -2.96
CA LEU A 175 15.49 -14.75 -3.29
C LEU A 175 15.20 -14.80 -4.79
N GLY A 176 16.18 -14.47 -5.64
CA GLY A 176 15.98 -14.42 -7.09
C GLY A 176 15.21 -13.18 -7.52
N ARG A 177 14.37 -13.29 -8.56
CA ARG A 177 13.59 -12.15 -9.06
C ARG A 177 12.58 -11.68 -8.00
N ARG A 178 12.62 -10.38 -7.68
CA ARG A 178 11.64 -9.76 -6.78
C ARG A 178 11.51 -8.26 -7.05
N ARG A 179 10.45 -7.70 -6.49
CA ARG A 179 10.19 -6.26 -6.33
C ARG A 179 9.90 -5.98 -4.86
N VAL A 180 10.24 -4.78 -4.39
CA VAL A 180 9.96 -4.35 -3.00
C VAL A 180 9.50 -2.90 -2.98
N GLU A 181 8.66 -2.56 -1.99
CA GLU A 181 8.12 -1.22 -1.75
C GLU A 181 8.77 -0.64 -0.49
N HIS A 182 10.09 -0.52 -0.51
CA HIS A 182 10.89 -0.15 0.66
C HIS A 182 11.63 1.17 0.41
N HIS A 183 11.53 2.10 1.35
CA HIS A 183 12.32 3.34 1.30
C HIS A 183 13.83 3.05 1.24
N ASP A 184 14.32 2.10 2.04
CA ASP A 184 15.73 1.68 2.02
C ASP A 184 16.17 1.18 0.63
N HIS A 185 15.34 0.37 -0.03
CA HIS A 185 15.62 -0.05 -1.41
C HIS A 185 15.71 1.13 -2.35
N ALA A 186 14.75 2.06 -2.32
CA ALA A 186 14.73 3.21 -3.21
C ALA A 186 15.99 4.08 -3.06
N VAL A 187 16.44 4.31 -1.82
CA VAL A 187 17.67 5.06 -1.53
C VAL A 187 18.91 4.32 -2.04
N VAL A 188 19.07 3.04 -1.69
CA VAL A 188 20.30 2.31 -2.00
C VAL A 188 20.39 1.94 -3.48
N SER A 189 19.29 1.51 -4.10
CA SER A 189 19.23 1.20 -5.53
C SER A 189 19.35 2.46 -6.39
N GLY A 190 18.75 3.58 -5.98
CA GLY A 190 18.89 4.86 -6.66
C GLY A 190 20.33 5.37 -6.65
N ARG A 191 20.99 5.29 -5.49
CA ARG A 191 22.42 5.61 -5.37
C ARG A 191 23.27 4.70 -6.27
N LEU A 192 23.06 3.40 -6.22
CA LEU A 192 23.82 2.44 -7.04
C LEU A 192 23.61 2.67 -8.54
N ALA A 193 22.37 2.95 -8.97
CA ALA A 193 22.09 3.30 -10.35
C ALA A 193 22.88 4.55 -10.78
N GLY A 194 22.90 5.60 -9.96
CA GLY A 194 23.71 6.81 -10.22
C GLY A 194 25.22 6.54 -10.30
N GLU A 195 25.75 5.68 -9.42
CA GLU A 195 27.15 5.23 -9.48
C GLU A 195 27.43 4.45 -10.77
N ASN A 196 26.53 3.56 -11.19
CA ASN A 196 26.69 2.79 -12.42
C ASN A 196 26.55 3.65 -13.68
N MET A 197 25.69 4.66 -13.66
CA MET A 197 25.60 5.68 -14.71
C MET A 197 26.89 6.48 -14.89
N THR A 198 27.75 6.53 -13.85
CA THR A 198 29.06 7.19 -13.88
C THR A 198 30.24 6.21 -13.98
N GLY A 199 29.97 4.95 -14.36
CA GLY A 199 30.98 3.96 -14.71
C GLY A 199 31.45 3.05 -13.58
N ALA A 200 30.74 3.00 -12.44
CA ALA A 200 31.14 2.13 -11.33
C ALA A 200 30.94 0.63 -11.60
N ASN A 201 29.96 0.25 -12.43
CA ASN A 201 29.63 -1.14 -12.82
C ASN A 201 29.55 -2.10 -11.60
N LYS A 202 28.87 -1.67 -10.53
CA LYS A 202 28.73 -2.42 -9.28
C LYS A 202 27.39 -3.17 -9.23
N PRO A 203 27.37 -4.43 -8.76
CA PRO A 203 26.14 -5.20 -8.63
C PRO A 203 25.31 -4.78 -7.39
N TYR A 204 24.00 -4.97 -7.47
CA TYR A 204 23.06 -4.73 -6.37
C TYR A 204 22.98 -5.97 -5.44
N TRP A 205 23.78 -5.97 -4.38
CA TRP A 205 23.79 -7.03 -3.35
C TRP A 205 23.16 -6.63 -2.02
N HIS A 206 22.58 -5.43 -1.97
CA HIS A 206 21.97 -4.90 -0.76
C HIS A 206 20.71 -5.67 -0.37
N GLN A 207 20.60 -6.05 0.90
CA GLN A 207 19.40 -6.67 1.45
C GLN A 207 18.51 -5.57 2.05
N SER A 208 17.48 -5.18 1.29
CA SER A 208 16.60 -4.09 1.67
C SER A 208 15.78 -4.40 2.92
N MET A 209 15.75 -3.45 3.87
CA MET A 209 14.93 -3.52 5.08
C MET A 209 13.62 -2.72 4.98
N PHE A 210 12.66 -3.05 5.83
CA PHE A 210 11.38 -2.37 6.00
C PHE A 210 11.11 -2.15 7.49
N TRP A 211 10.47 -1.06 7.87
CA TRP A 211 10.09 -0.74 9.25
C TRP A 211 8.70 -0.13 9.31
#